data_AF-A0A1Y4BEI2-F1
#
_entry.id   AF-A0A1Y4BEI2-F1
#
_cell.length_a   1.000
_cell.length_b   1.000
_cell.length_c   1.000
_cell.angle_alpha   90.00
_cell.angle_beta   90.00
_cell.angle_gamma   90.00
#
_symmetry.space_group_name_H-M   'P 1'
#
loop_
_entity.id
_entity.type
_entity.pdbx_description
1 polymer ?
#
loop_
_entity_poly.entity_id
_entity_poly.type
_entity_poly.pdbx_seq_one_letter_code
_entity_poly.pdbx_strand_id
1 'polypeptide(L)'
;MRKTTFIANFVAWVVLAVACTAFLAWYHLSGTVAVAEVLDMAIVQVGIVAAAPVLLYAIGVVLGLLLVRFRGITFRPGAKRALRAVGLVGLALIVLGVLPYFAQGLQGALMWASAIVVVASMTAPLLLSAFGFAYALGCAGVSAPRPARS
;
A
#
# COMPACT_ATOMS: atom_id res chain seq x y z
N MET A 1 -17.06 10.26 -5.12
CA MET A 1 -16.95 9.42 -3.90
C MET A 1 -17.73 10.10 -2.78
N ARG A 2 -18.43 9.36 -1.91
CA ARG A 2 -19.10 9.97 -0.74
C ARG A 2 -18.04 10.52 0.22
N LYS A 3 -18.34 11.66 0.87
CA LYS A 3 -17.40 12.35 1.78
C LYS A 3 -16.94 11.43 2.93
N THR A 4 -17.87 10.67 3.51
CA THR A 4 -17.58 9.73 4.60
C THR A 4 -16.60 8.64 4.19
N THR A 5 -16.80 8.02 3.02
CA THR A 5 -15.89 7.00 2.49
C THR A 5 -14.51 7.58 2.20
N PHE A 6 -14.44 8.81 1.67
CA PHE A 6 -13.17 9.50 1.41
C PHE A 6 -12.40 9.70 2.72
N ILE A 7 -13.05 10.26 3.74
CA ILE A 7 -12.42 10.54 5.04
C ILE A 7 -11.93 9.24 5.69
N ALA A 8 -12.78 8.20 5.74
CA ALA A 8 -12.40 6.93 6.35
C ALA A 8 -11.17 6.31 5.68
N ASN A 9 -11.16 6.26 4.34
CA ASN A 9 -10.04 5.70 3.60
C ASN A 9 -8.78 6.56 3.77
N PHE A 10 -8.90 7.88 3.63
CA PHE A 10 -7.79 8.82 3.79
C PHE A 10 -7.15 8.70 5.18
N VAL A 11 -7.96 8.72 6.24
CA VAL A 11 -7.48 8.58 7.62
C VAL A 11 -6.79 7.23 7.83
N ALA A 12 -7.37 6.13 7.36
CA ALA A 12 -6.76 4.80 7.50
C ALA A 12 -5.36 4.74 6.87
N TRP A 13 -5.19 5.25 5.64
CA TRP A 13 -3.89 5.25 4.97
C TRP A 13 -2.89 6.24 5.59
N VAL A 14 -3.34 7.39 6.09
CA VAL A 14 -2.48 8.33 6.81
C VAL A 14 -1.99 7.73 8.13
N VAL A 15 -2.88 7.11 8.92
CA VAL A 15 -2.49 6.45 10.18
C VAL A 15 -1.48 5.34 9.91
N LEU A 16 -1.70 4.53 8.86
CA LEU A 16 -0.77 3.48 8.47
C LEU A 16 0.58 4.05 8.03
N ALA A 17 0.60 5.13 7.24
CA ALA A 17 1.82 5.81 6.84
C ALA A 17 2.60 6.32 8.06
N VAL A 18 1.93 6.97 9.01
CA VAL A 18 2.55 7.46 10.25
C VAL A 18 3.16 6.31 11.05
N ALA A 19 2.44 5.18 11.20
CA ALA A 19 2.95 4.01 11.89
C ALA A 19 4.20 3.44 11.20
N CYS A 20 4.20 3.33 9.86
CA CYS A 20 5.36 2.87 9.10
C CYS A 20 6.55 3.83 9.22
N THR A 21 6.31 5.15 9.15
CA THR A 21 7.37 6.16 9.34
C THR A 21 7.96 6.09 10.74
N ALA A 22 7.12 5.97 11.78
CA ALA A 22 7.57 5.84 13.16
C ALA A 22 8.43 4.57 13.36
N PHE A 23 7.98 3.44 12.80
CA PHE A 23 8.75 2.19 12.83
C PHE A 23 10.09 2.32 12.10
N LEU A 24 10.10 2.87 10.88
CA LEU A 24 11.34 3.06 10.09
C LEU A 24 12.30 4.01 10.81
N ALA A 25 11.80 5.09 11.40
CA ALA A 25 12.60 6.01 12.19
C ALA A 25 13.20 5.29 13.40
N TRP A 26 12.40 4.55 14.16
CA TRP A 26 12.90 3.73 15.26
C TRP A 26 13.96 2.72 14.79
N TYR A 27 13.70 1.97 13.72
CA TYR A 27 14.60 0.94 13.22
C TYR A 27 15.95 1.49 12.74
N HIS A 28 15.97 2.64 12.06
CA HIS A 28 17.20 3.24 11.53
C HIS A 28 17.93 4.14 12.53
N LEU A 29 17.23 4.70 13.53
CA LEU A 29 17.82 5.56 14.56
C LEU A 29 18.23 4.78 15.80
N SER A 30 17.66 3.60 16.03
CA SER A 30 18.10 2.71 17.11
C SER A 30 19.48 2.15 16.79
N GLY A 31 20.37 2.16 17.78
CA GLY A 31 21.67 1.49 17.66
C GLY A 31 21.51 0.00 17.39
N THR A 32 22.51 -0.59 16.73
CA THR A 32 22.51 -2.01 16.31
C THR A 32 22.24 -2.98 17.46
N VAL A 33 22.68 -2.64 18.67
CA VAL A 33 22.48 -3.45 19.90
C VAL A 33 21.00 -3.55 20.28
N ALA A 34 20.27 -2.43 20.31
CA ALA A 34 18.86 -2.40 20.70
C ALA A 34 17.96 -3.12 19.67
N VAL A 35 18.32 -3.08 18.39
CA VAL A 35 17.58 -3.80 17.33
C VAL A 35 17.85 -5.31 17.42
N ALA A 36 19.09 -5.71 17.70
CA ALA A 36 19.46 -7.12 17.81
C ALA A 36 18.68 -7.86 18.92
N GLU A 37 18.40 -7.19 20.04
CA GLU A 37 17.66 -7.77 21.17
C GLU A 37 16.21 -8.15 20.85
N VAL A 38 15.61 -7.56 19.82
CA VAL A 38 14.20 -7.79 19.43
C VAL A 38 14.04 -8.34 18.01
N LEU A 39 15.14 -8.63 17.32
CA LEU A 39 15.15 -9.02 15.91
C LEU A 39 14.45 -10.37 15.65
N ASP A 40 14.44 -11.25 16.65
CA ASP A 40 13.79 -12.56 16.57
C ASP A 40 12.26 -12.48 16.70
N MET A 41 11.72 -11.32 17.09
CA MET A 41 10.29 -11.12 17.18
C MET A 41 9.68 -11.02 15.77
N ALA A 42 8.74 -11.91 15.46
CA ALA A 42 8.05 -11.92 14.16
C ALA A 42 7.46 -10.55 13.77
N ILE A 43 6.92 -9.80 14.75
CA ILE A 43 6.37 -8.45 14.53
C ILE A 43 7.44 -7.46 14.04
N VAL A 44 8.68 -7.57 14.53
CA VAL A 44 9.80 -6.71 14.14
C VAL A 44 10.26 -7.08 12.73
N GLN A 45 10.38 -8.37 12.43
CA GLN A 45 10.74 -8.85 11.08
C GLN A 45 9.72 -8.42 10.02
N VAL A 46 8.43 -8.50 10.34
CA VAL A 46 7.35 -7.98 9.50
C VAL A 46 7.49 -6.48 9.29
N GLY A 47 7.78 -5.72 10.36
CA GLY A 47 8.02 -4.28 10.26
C GLY A 47 9.19 -3.97 9.32
N ILE A 48 10.32 -4.69 9.43
CA ILE A 48 11.51 -4.49 8.59
C ILE A 48 11.19 -4.69 7.11
N VAL A 49 10.43 -5.73 6.78
CA VAL A 49 10.10 -6.06 5.39
C VAL A 49 9.00 -5.17 4.83
N ALA A 50 8.00 -4.83 5.65
CA ALA A 50 6.76 -4.22 5.17
C ALA A 50 6.73 -2.70 5.32
N ALA A 51 7.44 -2.10 6.27
CA ALA A 51 7.20 -0.69 6.60
C ALA A 51 7.50 0.25 5.43
N ALA A 52 8.63 0.07 4.74
CA ALA A 52 8.96 0.87 3.55
C ALA A 52 7.98 0.67 2.38
N PRO A 53 7.68 -0.56 1.93
CA PRO A 53 6.75 -0.75 0.81
C PRO A 53 5.31 -0.35 1.15
N VAL A 54 4.85 -0.58 2.38
CA VAL A 54 3.53 -0.11 2.85
C VAL A 54 3.48 1.41 2.87
N LEU A 55 4.53 2.08 3.35
CA LEU A 55 4.61 3.54 3.36
C LEU A 55 4.53 4.11 1.94
N LEU A 56 5.30 3.57 0.99
CA LEU A 56 5.28 4.00 -0.41
C LEU A 56 3.89 3.80 -1.04
N TYR A 57 3.28 2.63 -0.82
CA TYR A 57 1.92 2.37 -1.26
C TYR A 57 0.93 3.38 -0.65
N ALA A 58 0.99 3.60 0.66
CA ALA A 58 0.12 4.52 1.38
C ALA A 58 0.24 5.97 0.86
N ILE A 59 1.47 6.44 0.57
CA ILE A 59 1.71 7.75 -0.05
C ILE A 59 0.99 7.84 -1.40
N GLY A 60 1.14 6.82 -2.25
CA GLY A 60 0.43 6.71 -3.52
C GLY A 60 -1.09 6.79 -3.36
N VAL A 61 -1.66 6.06 -2.39
CA VAL A 61 -3.09 6.08 -2.10
C VAL A 61 -3.54 7.47 -1.67
N VAL A 62 -2.85 8.09 -0.72
CA VAL A 62 -3.16 9.42 -0.19
C VAL A 62 -3.19 10.45 -1.32
N LEU A 63 -2.15 10.47 -2.17
CA LEU A 63 -2.08 11.38 -3.33
C LEU A 63 -3.23 11.14 -4.31
N GLY A 64 -3.53 9.88 -4.64
CA GLY A 64 -4.61 9.53 -5.54
C GLY A 64 -5.99 9.89 -4.98
N LEU A 65 -6.21 9.72 -3.68
CA LEU A 65 -7.47 10.10 -3.03
C LEU A 65 -7.67 11.62 -3.05
N LEU A 66 -6.62 12.39 -2.75
CA LEU A 66 -6.66 13.85 -2.85
C LEU A 66 -7.00 14.29 -4.28
N LEU A 67 -6.34 13.69 -5.28
CA LEU A 67 -6.61 13.98 -6.69
C LEU A 67 -8.07 13.69 -7.06
N VAL A 68 -8.58 12.50 -6.73
CA VAL A 68 -9.97 12.11 -7.01
C VAL A 68 -10.95 13.07 -6.35
N ARG A 69 -10.68 13.49 -5.11
CA ARG A 69 -11.57 14.35 -4.34
C ARG A 69 -11.58 15.79 -4.82
N PHE A 70 -10.41 16.35 -5.14
CA PHE A 70 -10.27 17.75 -5.55
C PHE A 70 -10.56 17.97 -7.03
N ARG A 71 -10.23 17.01 -7.90
CA ARG A 71 -10.52 17.10 -9.34
C ARG A 71 -11.85 16.47 -9.74
N GLY A 72 -12.59 15.88 -8.81
CA GLY A 72 -13.90 15.29 -9.08
C GLY A 72 -13.86 14.16 -10.12
N ILE A 73 -12.75 13.42 -10.19
CA ILE A 73 -12.52 12.42 -11.24
C ILE A 73 -13.58 11.33 -11.17
N THR A 74 -14.12 10.97 -12.34
CA THR A 74 -15.00 9.83 -12.52
C THR A 74 -14.47 8.94 -13.63
N PHE A 75 -14.70 7.63 -13.51
CA PHE A 75 -14.28 6.65 -14.51
C PHE A 75 -15.46 5.84 -15.03
N ARG A 76 -15.30 5.27 -16.22
CA ARG A 76 -16.16 4.18 -16.69
C ARG A 76 -16.04 2.96 -15.75
N PRO A 77 -17.11 2.16 -15.58
CA PRO A 77 -17.09 1.00 -14.69
C PRO A 77 -15.93 0.02 -14.93
N GLY A 78 -15.60 -0.25 -16.19
CA GLY A 78 -14.50 -1.14 -16.56
C GLY A 78 -13.13 -0.61 -16.15
N ALA A 79 -12.82 0.65 -16.49
CA ALA A 79 -11.57 1.30 -16.11
C ALA A 79 -11.38 1.38 -14.59
N LYS A 80 -12.47 1.67 -13.85
CA LYS A 80 -12.46 1.65 -12.39
C LYS A 80 -12.09 0.29 -11.82
N ARG A 81 -12.68 -0.80 -12.35
CA ARG A 81 -12.39 -2.17 -11.90
C ARG A 81 -10.95 -2.57 -12.18
N ALA A 82 -10.44 -2.25 -13.38
CA ALA A 82 -9.06 -2.51 -13.75
C ALA A 82 -8.06 -1.79 -12.81
N LEU A 83 -8.24 -0.49 -12.58
CA LEU A 83 -7.39 0.28 -11.68
C LEU A 83 -7.42 -0.26 -10.24
N ARG A 84 -8.62 -0.63 -9.77
CA ARG A 84 -8.76 -1.25 -8.45
C ARG A 84 -8.07 -2.60 -8.36
N ALA A 85 -8.19 -3.45 -9.39
CA ALA A 85 -7.54 -4.75 -9.44
C ALA A 85 -6.01 -4.60 -9.42
N VAL A 86 -5.46 -3.72 -10.27
CA VAL A 86 -4.02 -3.41 -10.31
C VAL A 86 -3.53 -2.93 -8.94
N GLY A 87 -4.24 -1.98 -8.31
CA GLY A 87 -3.86 -1.49 -6.99
C GLY A 87 -3.94 -2.58 -5.91
N LEU A 88 -4.93 -3.47 -5.96
CA LEU A 88 -5.06 -4.59 -5.03
C LEU A 88 -3.98 -5.66 -5.24
N VAL A 89 -3.49 -5.88 -6.46
CA VAL A 89 -2.36 -6.78 -6.72
C VAL A 89 -1.10 -6.31 -6.00
N GLY A 90 -0.81 -5.00 -6.03
CA GLY A 90 0.31 -4.44 -5.28
C GLY A 90 0.17 -4.66 -3.77
N LEU A 91 -1.03 -4.45 -3.21
CA LEU A 91 -1.28 -4.72 -1.79
C LEU A 91 -1.17 -6.21 -1.45
N ALA A 92 -1.69 -7.08 -2.30
CA ALA A 92 -1.61 -8.52 -2.13
C ALA A 92 -0.15 -9.01 -2.15
N LEU A 93 0.70 -8.46 -3.03
CA LEU A 93 2.14 -8.73 -3.04
C LEU A 93 2.81 -8.38 -1.71
N ILE A 94 2.50 -7.20 -1.14
CA ILE A 94 3.02 -6.79 0.16
C ILE A 94 2.56 -7.76 1.27
N VAL A 95 1.29 -8.16 1.26
CA VAL A 95 0.74 -9.14 2.22
C VAL A 95 1.43 -10.50 2.07
N LEU A 96 1.62 -10.97 0.83
CA LEU A 96 2.33 -12.23 0.57
C LEU A 96 3.78 -12.19 1.07
N GLY A 97 4.44 -11.03 0.99
CA GLY A 97 5.81 -10.85 1.48
C GLY A 97 5.94 -10.90 3.00
N VAL A 98 4.87 -10.70 3.77
CA VAL A 98 4.89 -10.77 5.24
C VAL A 98 4.43 -12.12 5.80
N LEU A 99 3.68 -12.92 5.02
CA LEU A 99 3.19 -14.23 5.45
C LEU A 99 4.26 -15.21 5.95
N PRO A 100 5.47 -15.30 5.35
CA PRO A 100 6.55 -16.18 5.84
C PRO A 100 6.89 -16.01 7.32
N TYR A 101 6.70 -14.80 7.86
CA TYR A 101 7.09 -14.46 9.22
C TYR A 101 6.05 -14.88 10.27
N PHE A 102 4.83 -15.23 9.84
CA PHE A 102 3.77 -15.72 10.73
C PHE A 102 3.61 -17.25 10.68
N ALA A 103 4.08 -17.90 9.63
CA ALA A 103 3.91 -19.33 9.41
C ALA A 103 5.23 -19.97 8.97
N GLN A 104 5.88 -20.67 9.91
CA GLN A 104 7.18 -21.34 9.67
C GLN A 104 7.15 -22.32 8.49
N GLY A 105 6.00 -22.96 8.22
CA GLY A 105 5.82 -23.86 7.07
C GLY A 105 5.76 -23.18 5.70
N LEU A 106 5.64 -21.85 5.64
CA LEU A 106 5.55 -21.08 4.40
C LEU A 106 6.86 -20.39 4.01
N GLN A 107 7.90 -20.43 4.86
CA GLN A 107 9.15 -19.72 4.61
C GLN A 107 9.80 -20.13 3.28
N GLY A 108 9.99 -21.42 3.03
CA GLY A 108 10.58 -21.88 1.77
C GLY A 108 9.74 -21.53 0.52
N ALA A 109 8.41 -21.49 0.66
CA ALA A 109 7.49 -21.30 -0.46
C ALA A 109 7.22 -19.83 -0.81
N LEU A 110 7.41 -18.89 0.14
CA LEU A 110 7.01 -17.49 -0.01
C LEU A 110 8.13 -16.48 0.23
N MET A 111 9.36 -16.89 0.59
CA MET A 111 10.50 -15.97 0.74
C MET A 111 10.82 -15.17 -0.53
N TRP A 112 10.52 -15.73 -1.71
CA TRP A 112 10.65 -15.01 -2.98
C TRP A 112 9.75 -13.75 -3.03
N ALA A 113 8.56 -13.80 -2.41
CA ALA A 113 7.64 -12.66 -2.39
C ALA A 113 8.19 -11.53 -1.50
N SER A 114 8.76 -11.89 -0.33
CA SER A 114 9.46 -10.95 0.54
C SER A 114 10.61 -10.27 -0.21
N ALA A 115 11.42 -11.05 -0.93
CA ALA A 115 12.54 -10.54 -1.73
C ALA A 115 12.07 -9.57 -2.82
N ILE A 116 11.00 -9.91 -3.57
CA ILE A 116 10.43 -9.02 -4.59
C ILE A 116 9.98 -7.70 -3.96
N VAL A 117 9.26 -7.75 -2.84
CA VAL A 117 8.71 -6.55 -2.18
C VAL A 117 9.83 -5.65 -1.68
N VAL A 118 10.86 -6.23 -1.04
CA VAL A 118 12.03 -5.48 -0.55
C VAL A 118 12.81 -4.89 -1.72
N VAL A 119 13.16 -5.69 -2.73
CA VAL A 119 13.92 -5.21 -3.91
C VAL A 119 13.14 -4.14 -4.67
N ALA A 120 11.82 -4.31 -4.86
CA ALA A 120 10.98 -3.31 -5.51
C ALA A 120 10.94 -2.00 -4.72
N SER A 121 10.94 -2.05 -3.38
CA SER A 121 10.98 -0.84 -2.55
C SER A 121 12.29 -0.06 -2.70
N MET A 122 13.40 -0.74 -2.99
CA MET A 122 14.71 -0.11 -3.19
C MET A 122 14.93 0.34 -4.64
N THR A 123 14.50 -0.46 -5.62
CA THR A 123 14.83 -0.28 -7.05
C THR A 123 13.74 0.44 -7.83
N ALA A 124 12.48 0.26 -7.43
CA ALA A 124 11.31 0.83 -8.09
C ALA A 124 10.30 1.41 -7.08
N PRO A 125 10.71 2.33 -6.19
CA PRO A 125 9.82 2.88 -5.15
C PRO A 125 8.57 3.54 -5.74
N LEU A 126 8.71 4.17 -6.93
CA LEU A 126 7.60 4.78 -7.65
C LEU A 126 6.56 3.76 -8.12
N LEU A 127 6.95 2.51 -8.37
CA LEU A 127 6.02 1.45 -8.77
C LEU A 127 5.05 1.12 -7.63
N LEU A 128 5.54 1.03 -6.40
CA LEU A 128 4.71 0.79 -5.21
C LEU A 128 3.74 1.94 -4.97
N SER A 129 4.22 3.18 -5.09
CA SER A 129 3.37 4.36 -5.06
C SER A 129 2.34 4.38 -6.20
N ALA A 130 2.70 3.92 -7.41
CA ALA A 130 1.79 3.82 -8.54
C ALA A 130 0.67 2.79 -8.29
N PHE A 131 0.96 1.65 -7.64
CA PHE A 131 -0.08 0.70 -7.23
C PHE A 131 -1.05 1.32 -6.22
N GLY A 132 -0.54 2.03 -5.20
CA GLY A 132 -1.37 2.75 -4.25
C GLY A 132 -2.24 3.82 -4.91
N PHE A 133 -1.66 4.55 -5.85
CA PHE A 133 -2.38 5.55 -6.63
C PHE A 133 -3.48 4.92 -7.49
N ALA A 134 -3.19 3.80 -8.17
CA ALA A 134 -4.17 3.05 -8.95
C ALA A 134 -5.34 2.55 -8.07
N TYR A 135 -5.06 2.06 -6.86
CA TYR A 135 -6.08 1.70 -5.88
C TYR A 135 -7.00 2.89 -5.57
N ALA A 136 -6.43 4.06 -5.28
CA ALA A 136 -7.19 5.27 -4.99
C ALA A 136 -8.06 5.74 -6.18
N LEU A 137 -7.54 5.68 -7.40
CA LEU A 137 -8.32 5.94 -8.61
C LEU A 137 -9.47 4.92 -8.77
N GLY A 138 -9.22 3.65 -8.43
CA GLY A 138 -10.23 2.60 -8.37
C GLY A 138 -11.36 2.85 -7.36
N CYS A 139 -11.17 3.77 -6.40
CA CYS A 139 -12.20 4.23 -5.46
C CYS A 139 -13.04 5.41 -5.99
N ALA A 140 -12.73 5.96 -7.16
CA ALA A 140 -13.42 7.11 -7.71
C ALA A 140 -14.90 6.84 -8.06
N GLY A 141 -15.63 7.94 -8.33
CA GLY A 141 -17.01 7.87 -8.80
C GLY A 141 -17.14 7.22 -10.17
N VAL A 142 -18.33 6.72 -10.50
CA VAL A 142 -18.64 6.21 -11.84
C VAL A 142 -19.20 7.35 -12.67
N SER A 143 -18.72 7.53 -13.91
CA SER A 143 -19.26 8.53 -14.84
C SER A 143 -20.70 8.17 -15.22
N ALA A 144 -21.59 9.15 -15.25
CA ALA A 144 -22.96 8.95 -15.71
C ALA A 144 -22.98 8.52 -17.20
N PRO A 145 -23.93 7.67 -17.64
CA PRO A 145 -24.14 7.40 -19.05
C PRO A 145 -24.39 8.71 -19.80
N ARG A 146 -23.72 8.91 -20.93
CA ARG A 146 -23.98 10.06 -21.80
C ARG A 146 -25.44 9.94 -22.27
N PRO A 147 -26.31 10.93 -22.06
CA PRO A 147 -27.67 10.87 -22.56
C PRO A 147 -27.62 10.74 -24.08
N ALA A 148 -28.40 9.80 -24.63
CA ALA A 148 -28.56 9.65 -26.07
C ALA A 148 -29.05 11.00 -26.61
N ARG A 149 -28.32 11.59 -27.55
CA ARG A 149 -28.83 12.74 -28.30
C ARG A 149 -29.95 12.20 -29.18
N SER A 150 -31.19 12.50 -28.83
CA SER A 150 -32.38 12.35 -29.69
C SER A 150 -32.37 13.42 -30.76
#